data_AF-A0A7X5SCU7-F1
#
_entry.id   AF-A0A7X5SCU7-F1
#
_cell.length_a   1.000
_cell.length_b   1.000
_cell.length_c   1.000
_cell.angle_alpha   90.00
_cell.angle_beta   90.00
_cell.angle_gamma   90.00
#
_symmetry.space_group_name_H-M   'P 1'
#
loop_
_entity.id
_entity.type
_entity.pdbx_description
1 polymer ?
#
loop_
_entity_poly.entity_id
_entity_poly.type
_entity_poly.pdbx_seq_one_letter_code
_entity_poly.pdbx_strand_id
1 'polypeptide(L)'
;DADWVAHGYMEQAVTLMETWARAQAIEGMQVEVVRLEGRTPLIFIEIPATGAESGDDTVLLYGHLDKQPEMTGWDADLGPWEPVL
;
A
#
# COMPACT_ATOMS: atom_id res chain seq x y z
N ASP A 1 -15.21 -1.78 -7.99
CA ASP A 1 -15.20 -0.83 -9.11
C ASP A 1 -14.71 -1.57 -10.36
N ALA A 2 -15.54 -1.65 -11.41
CA ALA A 2 -15.17 -2.35 -12.64
C ALA A 2 -14.25 -1.52 -13.55
N ASP A 3 -14.31 -0.19 -13.43
CA ASP A 3 -13.56 0.77 -14.25
C ASP A 3 -12.41 1.41 -13.45
N TRP A 4 -11.92 0.70 -12.42
CA TRP A 4 -10.92 1.20 -11.47
C TRP A 4 -9.63 1.71 -12.13
N VAL A 5 -9.26 1.13 -13.29
CA VAL A 5 -8.11 1.59 -14.08
C VAL A 5 -8.36 2.99 -14.64
N ALA A 6 -9.55 3.23 -15.20
CA ALA A 6 -9.92 4.51 -15.78
C ALA A 6 -10.12 5.59 -14.70
N HIS A 7 -10.67 5.21 -13.54
CA HIS A 7 -10.82 6.13 -12.41
C HIS A 7 -9.49 6.50 -11.74
N GLY A 8 -8.48 5.62 -11.80
CA GLY A 8 -7.12 5.93 -11.37
C GLY A 8 -6.90 6.03 -9.85
N TYR A 9 -7.94 5.88 -9.02
CA TYR A 9 -7.79 5.98 -7.56
C TYR A 9 -6.90 4.90 -6.95
N MET A 10 -6.93 3.68 -7.52
CA MET A 10 -6.00 2.62 -7.11
C MET A 10 -4.54 3.03 -7.34
N GLU A 11 -4.27 3.68 -8.47
CA GLU A 11 -2.94 4.16 -8.82
C GLU A 11 -2.48 5.29 -7.89
N GLN A 12 -3.39 6.20 -7.53
CA GLN A 12 -3.12 7.25 -6.56
C GLN A 12 -2.78 6.67 -5.18
N ALA A 13 -3.53 5.68 -4.71
CA ALA A 13 -3.28 5.03 -3.42
C ALA A 13 -1.94 4.28 -3.39
N VAL A 14 -1.61 3.57 -4.47
CA VAL A 14 -0.31 2.89 -4.63
C VAL A 14 0.83 3.90 -4.65
N THR A 15 0.71 4.97 -5.43
CA THR A 15 1.74 6.04 -5.52
C THR A 15 1.96 6.71 -4.17
N LEU A 16 0.89 6.97 -3.41
CA LEU A 16 0.97 7.55 -2.07
C LEU A 16 1.80 6.65 -1.13
N MET A 17 1.47 5.36 -1.07
CA MET A 17 2.16 4.40 -0.21
C MET A 17 3.60 4.14 -0.66
N GLU A 18 3.86 4.03 -1.97
CA GLU A 18 5.20 3.89 -2.51
C GLU A 18 6.07 5.11 -2.15
N THR A 19 5.54 6.33 -2.34
CA THR A 19 6.26 7.56 -2.03
C THR A 19 6.61 7.62 -0.54
N TRP A 20 5.66 7.28 0.33
CA TRP A 20 5.90 7.23 1.76
C TRP A 20 6.95 6.17 2.13
N ALA A 21 6.85 4.95 1.57
CA ALA A 21 7.78 3.86 1.84
C ALA A 21 9.21 4.24 1.41
N ARG A 22 9.39 4.81 0.22
CA ARG A 22 10.70 5.26 -0.28
C ARG A 22 11.31 6.39 0.54
N ALA A 23 10.51 7.17 1.25
CA ALA A 23 11.00 8.23 2.14
C ALA A 23 11.54 7.70 3.48
N GLN A 24 11.32 6.42 3.81
CA GLN A 24 11.83 5.84 5.05
C GLN A 24 13.33 5.55 4.92
N ALA A 25 14.12 6.00 5.90
CA ALA A 25 15.58 5.84 5.91
C ALA A 25 15.99 4.44 6.43
N ILE A 26 15.59 3.39 5.72
CA ILE A 26 15.94 1.99 6.03
C ILE A 26 17.04 1.53 5.09
N GLU A 27 18.19 1.14 5.65
CA GLU A 27 19.35 0.69 4.88
C GLU A 27 19.05 -0.58 4.07
N GLY A 28 19.41 -0.57 2.78
CA GLY A 28 19.24 -1.72 1.90
C GLY A 28 17.80 -2.03 1.49
N MET A 29 16.81 -1.27 1.95
CA MET A 29 15.41 -1.47 1.58
C MET A 29 15.19 -1.25 0.08
N GLN A 30 14.56 -2.23 -0.56
CA GLN A 30 14.09 -2.16 -1.93
C GLN A 30 12.58 -2.03 -1.95
N VAL A 31 12.06 -1.12 -2.77
CA VAL A 31 10.62 -0.91 -2.98
C VAL A 31 10.34 -1.05 -4.47
N GLU A 32 9.43 -1.95 -4.83
CA GLU A 32 8.96 -2.19 -6.19
C GLU A 32 7.43 -2.15 -6.24
N VAL A 33 6.89 -1.55 -7.30
CA VAL A 33 5.47 -1.71 -7.63
C VAL A 33 5.35 -2.68 -8.79
N VAL A 34 5.00 -3.92 -8.48
CA VAL A 34 4.83 -4.99 -9.46
C VAL A 34 3.50 -4.80 -10.18
N ARG A 35 3.54 -4.84 -11.51
CA ARG A 35 2.37 -4.64 -12.38
C ARG A 35 2.23 -5.78 -13.36
N LEU A 36 1.04 -6.36 -13.40
CA LEU A 36 0.67 -7.40 -14.35
C LEU A 36 -0.57 -6.94 -15.11
N GLU A 37 -0.62 -7.27 -16.40
CA GLU A 37 -1.75 -6.92 -17.26
C GLU A 37 -3.05 -7.47 -16.68
N GLY A 38 -4.07 -6.60 -16.59
CA GLY A 38 -5.40 -6.95 -16.05
C GLY A 38 -5.46 -7.18 -14.54
N ARG A 39 -4.42 -6.83 -13.77
CA ARG A 39 -4.39 -6.98 -12.30
C ARG A 39 -4.09 -5.66 -11.60
N THR A 40 -4.57 -5.53 -10.36
CA THR A 40 -4.22 -4.40 -9.50
C THR A 40 -2.73 -4.43 -9.15
N PRO A 41 -2.08 -3.27 -8.94
CA PRO A 41 -0.67 -3.22 -8.60
C PRO A 41 -0.39 -3.85 -7.22
N LEU A 42 0.81 -4.39 -7.04
CA LEU A 42 1.30 -4.92 -5.77
C LEU A 42 2.55 -4.15 -5.35
N ILE A 43 2.53 -3.57 -4.15
CA ILE A 43 3.74 -2.99 -3.54
C ILE A 43 4.52 -4.14 -2.90
N PHE A 44 5.72 -4.38 -3.39
CA PHE A 44 6.66 -5.36 -2.85
C PHE A 44 7.83 -4.62 -2.20
N ILE A 45 8.11 -4.95 -0.94
CA ILE A 45 9.20 -4.35 -0.17
C ILE A 45 10.09 -5.47 0.36
N GLU A 46 11.37 -5.40 0.06
CA GLU A 46 12.39 -6.30 0.58
C GLU A 46 13.36 -5.50 1.45
N ILE A 47 13.59 -5.97 2.68
CA ILE A 47 14.51 -5.35 3.62
C ILE A 47 15.49 -6.44 4.07
N PRO A 48 16.80 -6.30 3.81
CA PRO A 48 17.77 -7.27 4.31
C PRO A 48 17.86 -7.21 5.84
N ALA A 49 18.17 -8.35 6.45
CA ALA A 49 18.40 -8.37 7.89
C ALA A 49 19.62 -7.52 8.28
N THR A 50 19.61 -6.97 9.50
CA THR A 50 20.69 -6.10 10.01
C THR A 50 21.29 -6.67 11.29
N GLY A 51 22.62 -6.78 11.31
CA GLY A 51 23.39 -7.25 12.47
C GLY A 51 24.03 -8.62 12.29
N ALA A 52 25.09 -8.89 13.06
CA ALA A 52 25.84 -10.16 12.97
C ALA A 52 25.06 -11.37 13.54
N GLU A 53 24.04 -11.10 14.36
CA GLU A 53 23.13 -12.11 14.95
C GLU A 53 21.94 -12.43 14.03
N SER A 54 21.81 -11.73 12.90
CA SER A 54 20.78 -12.01 11.91
C SER A 54 21.07 -13.35 11.24
N GLY A 55 20.26 -14.36 11.54
CA GLY A 55 20.25 -15.62 10.78
C GLY A 55 19.65 -15.48 9.38
N ASP A 56 19.45 -16.60 8.71
CA ASP A 56 18.90 -16.66 7.34
C ASP A 56 17.35 -16.65 7.28
N ASP A 57 16.69 -16.47 8.43
CA ASP A 57 15.23 -16.51 8.51
C ASP A 57 14.59 -15.26 7.89
N THR A 58 13.41 -15.45 7.28
CA THR A 58 12.65 -14.38 6.63
C THR A 58 11.26 -14.26 7.24
N VAL A 59 10.82 -13.02 7.51
CA VAL A 59 9.47 -12.71 7.96
C VAL A 59 8.68 -12.08 6.82
N LEU A 60 7.46 -12.57 6.57
CA LEU A 60 6.53 -11.98 5.63
C LEU A 60 5.48 -11.14 6.37
N LEU A 61 5.41 -9.85 6.04
CA LEU A 61 4.33 -8.96 6.48
C LEU A 61 3.39 -8.73 5.30
N TYR A 62 2.09 -8.84 5.54
CA TYR A 62 1.06 -8.67 4.51
C TYR A 62 0.00 -7.65 4.98
N GLY A 63 -0.42 -6.81 4.04
CA GLY A 63 -1.53 -5.87 4.18
C GLY A 63 -2.14 -5.58 2.81
N HIS A 64 -3.20 -4.78 2.79
CA HIS A 64 -3.87 -4.34 1.56
C HIS A 64 -4.30 -2.87 1.68
N LEU A 65 -4.51 -2.21 0.55
CA LEU A 65 -4.81 -0.76 0.47
C LEU A 65 -6.08 -0.43 -0.33
N ASP A 66 -6.68 -1.45 -0.96
CA ASP A 66 -7.98 -1.34 -1.59
C ASP A 66 -9.08 -1.20 -0.54
N LYS A 67 -10.15 -0.52 -0.91
CA LYS A 67 -11.25 -0.19 0.01
C LYS A 67 -12.54 -0.84 -0.44
N GLN A 68 -13.34 -1.23 0.53
CA GLN A 68 -14.75 -1.52 0.29
C GLN A 68 -15.46 -0.26 -0.23
N PRO A 69 -16.56 -0.42 -0.99
CA PRO A 69 -17.37 0.72 -1.42
C PRO A 69 -17.98 1.43 -0.21
N GLU A 70 -18.51 2.63 -0.46
CA GLU A 70 -19.25 3.40 0.51
C GLU A 70 -20.48 2.61 1.02
N MET A 71 -20.72 2.72 2.33
CA MET A 71 -21.93 2.23 2.97
C MET A 71 -22.84 3.40 3.35
N THR A 72 -24.10 3.12 3.64
CA THR A 72 -25.07 4.12 4.11
C THR A 72 -25.04 4.24 5.63
N GLY A 73 -25.42 5.41 6.17
CA GLY A 73 -25.65 5.62 7.60
C GLY A 73 -24.50 6.28 8.37
N TRP A 74 -23.64 7.05 7.69
CA TRP A 74 -22.63 7.89 8.34
C TRP A 74 -23.27 9.02 9.15
N ASP A 75 -22.64 9.41 10.26
CA ASP A 75 -23.03 10.59 11.03
C ASP A 75 -22.84 11.87 10.19
N ALA A 76 -23.53 12.95 10.58
CA ALA A 76 -23.64 14.16 9.76
C ALA A 76 -22.30 14.89 9.50
N ASP A 77 -21.30 14.65 10.34
CA ASP A 77 -19.94 15.21 10.28
C ASP A 77 -18.89 14.19 9.83
N LEU A 78 -19.30 13.01 9.36
CA LEU A 78 -18.41 11.95 8.91
C LEU A 78 -18.68 11.54 7.46
N GLY A 79 -17.66 11.01 6.79
CA GLY A 79 -17.79 10.43 5.46
C GLY A 79 -16.74 9.35 5.19
N PRO A 80 -17.00 8.43 4.23
CA PRO A 80 -16.11 7.31 3.91
C PRO A 80 -14.72 7.73 3.42
N TRP A 81 -14.62 8.97 2.91
CA TRP A 81 -13.40 9.55 2.33
C TRP A 81 -12.88 10.76 3.08
N GLU A 82 -13.51 11.15 4.19
CA GLU A 82 -13.13 12.29 5.00
C GLU A 82 -12.46 11.82 6.30
N PRO A 83 -11.12 11.87 6.39
CA PRO A 83 -10.44 11.59 7.63
C PRO A 83 -10.68 12.72 8.63
N VAL A 84 -11.30 12.40 9.77
CA VAL A 84 -11.40 13.31 10.91
C VAL A 84 -10.20 13.06 11.83
N LEU A 85 -9.42 14.12 12.08
CA LEU A 85 -8.19 14.10 12.90
C LEU A 85 -8.43 14.66 14.31
#